data_AF-A0A1G7TGX2-F1
#
_entry.id   AF-A0A1G7TGX2-F1
#
_cell.length_a   1.000
_cell.length_b   1.000
_cell.length_c   1.000
_cell.angle_alpha   90.00
_cell.angle_beta   90.00
_cell.angle_gamma   90.00
#
_symmetry.space_group_name_H-M   'P 1'
#
loop_
_entity.id
_entity.type
_entity.pdbx_description
1 polymer ?
#
loop_
_entity_poly.entity_id
_entity_poly.type
_entity_poly.pdbx_seq_one_letter_code
_entity_poly.pdbx_strand_id
1 'polypeptide(L)'
;MTIKLTAEDCANVRWKLVEQTDTYRTYVGHGTHPVTGQEITVQKREFLAEDALLALNADERNERDGRRFTSGMGSDKGGNLPMVHVGRVPLNKFFAEIVPQLQQGDKDHAKWWLERDENQPFRTRNGKL
;
A
#
# COMPACT_ATOMS: atom_id res chain seq x y z
N MET A 1 18.59 -24.21 12.70
CA MET A 1 18.58 -22.86 13.31
C MET A 1 18.23 -21.88 12.20
N THR A 2 17.05 -21.26 12.23
CA THR A 2 16.60 -20.35 11.16
C THR A 2 17.15 -18.96 11.46
N ILE A 3 18.11 -18.50 10.66
CA ILE A 3 18.71 -17.17 10.82
C ILE A 3 17.67 -16.15 10.37
N LYS A 4 17.18 -15.32 11.29
CA LYS A 4 16.34 -14.17 10.96
C LYS A 4 17.28 -13.02 10.60
N LEU A 5 17.35 -12.68 9.31
CA LEU A 5 18.08 -11.52 8.84
C LEU A 5 17.28 -10.24 9.15
N THR A 6 17.95 -9.24 9.71
CA THR A 6 17.39 -7.90 9.87
C THR A 6 17.78 -6.99 8.69
N ALA A 7 17.18 -5.79 8.62
CA ALA A 7 17.54 -4.81 7.60
C ALA A 7 19.00 -4.34 7.71
N GLU A 8 19.52 -4.22 8.95
CA GLU A 8 20.92 -3.85 9.21
C GLU A 8 21.90 -4.93 8.75
N ASP A 9 21.54 -6.20 8.89
CA ASP A 9 22.35 -7.32 8.39
C ASP A 9 22.53 -7.31 6.87
N CYS A 10 21.63 -6.62 6.15
CA CYS A 10 21.64 -6.50 4.71
C CYS A 10 22.36 -5.23 4.20
N ALA A 11 22.99 -4.43 5.09
CA ALA A 11 23.57 -3.14 4.70
C ALA A 11 24.77 -3.26 3.73
N ASN A 12 25.53 -4.37 3.79
CA ASN A 12 26.67 -4.63 2.90
C ASN A 12 26.31 -5.39 1.62
N VAL A 13 25.02 -5.63 1.38
CA VAL A 13 24.53 -6.42 0.26
C VAL A 13 24.62 -5.61 -1.03
N ARG A 14 25.22 -6.20 -2.07
CA ARG A 14 25.26 -5.65 -3.42
C ARG A 14 24.02 -6.10 -4.18
N TRP A 15 23.16 -5.15 -4.52
CA TRP A 15 21.89 -5.41 -5.20
C TRP A 15 22.05 -5.43 -6.71
N LYS A 16 21.44 -6.43 -7.34
CA LYS A 16 21.25 -6.51 -8.78
C LYS A 16 19.76 -6.53 -9.09
N LEU A 17 19.31 -5.65 -9.97
CA LEU A 17 17.96 -5.71 -10.53
C LEU A 17 17.87 -6.98 -11.39
N VAL A 18 16.93 -7.87 -11.05
CA VAL A 18 16.71 -9.13 -11.78
C VAL A 18 15.49 -9.05 -12.66
N GLU A 19 14.47 -8.30 -12.21
CA GLU A 19 13.19 -8.23 -12.90
C GLU A 19 12.59 -6.85 -12.69
N GLN A 20 12.08 -6.27 -13.77
CA GLN A 20 11.26 -5.06 -13.72
C GLN A 20 10.04 -5.29 -14.60
N THR A 21 8.87 -5.16 -14.00
CA THR A 21 7.59 -5.11 -14.69
C THR A 21 6.94 -3.75 -14.46
N ASP A 22 5.75 -3.55 -15.02
CA ASP A 22 4.96 -2.34 -14.79
C ASP A 22 4.48 -2.21 -13.33
N THR A 23 4.49 -3.32 -12.56
CA THR A 23 3.93 -3.37 -11.20
C THR A 23 4.98 -3.59 -10.12
N TYR A 24 6.13 -4.19 -10.43
CA TYR A 24 7.16 -4.47 -9.43
C TYR A 24 8.57 -4.42 -9.99
N ARG A 25 9.53 -4.13 -9.11
CA ARG A 25 10.96 -4.39 -9.29
C ARG A 25 11.41 -5.45 -8.31
N THR A 26 12.07 -6.48 -8.80
CA THR A 26 12.70 -7.51 -7.98
C THR A 26 14.22 -7.35 -8.06
N TYR A 27 14.86 -7.23 -6.90
CA TYR A 27 16.31 -7.23 -6.75
C TYR A 27 16.75 -8.50 -6.05
N VAL A 28 17.89 -9.03 -6.47
CA VAL A 28 18.62 -10.05 -5.74
C VAL A 28 19.92 -9.44 -5.25
N GLY A 29 20.13 -9.55 -3.96
CA GLY A 29 21.29 -9.02 -3.27
C GLY A 29 22.20 -10.16 -2.82
N HIS A 30 23.50 -10.00 -3.04
CA HIS A 30 24.53 -10.89 -2.50
C HIS A 30 25.40 -10.12 -1.51
N GLY A 31 25.65 -10.70 -0.34
CA GLY A 31 26.47 -10.09 0.69
C GLY A 31 27.00 -11.13 1.66
N THR A 32 27.50 -10.65 2.80
CA THR A 32 28.06 -11.50 3.83
C THR A 32 27.44 -11.12 5.16
N HIS A 33 26.93 -12.10 5.91
CA HIS A 33 26.35 -11.85 7.22
C HIS A 33 27.40 -11.20 8.15
N PRO A 34 27.11 -10.04 8.78
CA PRO A 34 28.11 -9.29 9.52
C PRO A 34 28.66 -10.03 10.74
N VAL A 35 27.81 -10.82 11.42
CA VAL A 35 28.21 -11.63 12.59
C VAL A 35 28.88 -12.95 12.22
N THR A 36 28.33 -13.72 11.27
CA THR A 36 28.79 -15.10 11.00
C THR A 36 29.81 -15.21 9.87
N GLY A 37 29.98 -14.16 9.05
CA GLY A 37 30.87 -14.19 7.88
C GLY A 37 30.37 -15.08 6.74
N GLN A 38 29.16 -15.63 6.82
CA GLN A 38 28.60 -16.50 5.78
C GLN A 38 28.03 -15.68 4.62
N GLU A 39 28.12 -16.20 3.40
CA GLU A 39 27.44 -15.59 2.26
C GLU A 39 25.92 -15.64 2.43
N ILE A 40 25.27 -14.50 2.18
CA ILE A 40 23.82 -14.35 2.21
C ILE A 40 23.32 -13.92 0.83
N THR A 41 22.20 -14.52 0.42
CA THR A 41 21.44 -14.10 -0.75
C THR A 41 20.06 -13.64 -0.29
N VAL A 42 19.71 -12.41 -0.64
CA VAL A 42 18.47 -11.76 -0.20
C VAL A 42 17.68 -11.33 -1.42
N GLN A 43 16.38 -11.58 -1.42
CA GLN A 43 15.49 -11.08 -2.46
C GLN A 43 14.65 -9.92 -1.91
N LYS A 44 14.66 -8.79 -2.61
CA LYS A 44 13.86 -7.61 -2.30
C LYS A 44 12.89 -7.36 -3.46
N ARG A 45 11.60 -7.21 -3.18
CA ARG A 45 10.59 -6.83 -4.18
C ARG A 45 9.95 -5.50 -3.79
N GLU A 46 10.06 -4.52 -4.67
CA GLU A 46 9.46 -3.19 -4.54
C GLU A 46 8.26 -3.09 -5.46
N PHE A 47 7.15 -2.54 -4.96
CA PHE A 47 5.96 -2.30 -5.77
C PHE A 47 6.09 -0.94 -6.48
N LEU A 48 5.96 -0.95 -7.81
CA LEU A 48 6.05 0.25 -8.64
C LEU A 48 4.70 0.85 -8.99
N ALA A 49 3.63 0.06 -8.98
CA ALA A 49 2.30 0.51 -9.42
C ALA A 49 1.58 1.40 -8.39
N GLU A 50 2.32 2.06 -7.50
CA GLU A 50 1.79 3.14 -6.66
C GLU A 50 1.25 4.26 -7.57
N ASP A 51 2.01 4.69 -8.59
CA ASP A 51 1.56 5.73 -9.52
C ASP A 51 0.30 5.35 -10.31
N ALA A 52 0.20 4.10 -10.76
CA ALA A 52 -0.99 3.60 -11.46
C ALA A 52 -2.22 3.54 -10.53
N LEU A 53 -2.01 3.15 -9.28
CA LEU A 53 -3.06 3.13 -8.26
C LEU A 53 -3.50 4.55 -7.90
N LEU A 54 -2.56 5.49 -7.80
CA LEU A 54 -2.83 6.91 -7.57
C LEU A 54 -3.60 7.53 -8.74
N ALA A 55 -3.24 7.19 -9.99
CA ALA A 55 -3.97 7.62 -11.18
C ALA A 55 -5.42 7.10 -11.16
N LEU A 56 -5.63 5.81 -10.87
CA LEU A 56 -6.97 5.23 -10.74
C LEU A 56 -7.79 5.91 -9.63
N ASN A 57 -7.18 6.24 -8.49
CA ASN A 57 -7.87 6.96 -7.41
C ASN A 57 -8.24 8.40 -7.82
N ALA A 58 -7.37 9.07 -8.57
CA ALA A 58 -7.62 10.40 -9.10
C ALA A 58 -8.77 10.38 -10.12
N ASP A 59 -8.77 9.41 -11.04
CA ASP A 59 -9.84 9.21 -12.01
C ASP A 59 -11.19 8.92 -11.31
N GLU A 60 -11.20 8.00 -10.34
CA GLU A 60 -12.42 7.66 -9.59
C GLU A 60 -12.95 8.84 -8.76
N ARG A 61 -12.07 9.69 -8.25
CA ARG A 61 -12.43 10.94 -7.56
C ARG A 61 -13.05 11.96 -8.52
N ASN A 62 -12.42 12.19 -9.66
CA ASN A 62 -12.91 13.12 -10.69
C ASN A 62 -14.27 12.66 -11.24
N GLU A 63 -14.43 11.36 -11.50
CA GLU A 63 -15.70 10.77 -11.91
C GLU A 63 -16.80 10.97 -10.86
N ARG A 64 -16.45 10.84 -9.57
CA ARG A 64 -17.41 11.04 -8.48
C ARG A 64 -17.87 12.47 -8.35
N ASP A 65 -16.98 13.44 -8.47
CA ASP A 65 -17.35 14.86 -8.44
C ASP A 65 -18.28 15.22 -9.60
N GLY A 66 -18.13 14.55 -10.75
CA GLY A 66 -19.02 14.70 -11.91
C GLY A 66 -20.39 13.99 -11.77
N ARG A 67 -20.51 12.98 -10.89
CA ARG A 67 -21.78 12.28 -10.63
C ARG A 67 -22.60 13.06 -9.61
N ARG A 68 -23.50 13.93 -10.08
CA ARG A 68 -24.65 14.38 -9.29
C ARG A 68 -25.36 13.14 -8.72
N PHE A 69 -25.77 13.20 -7.45
CA PHE A 69 -26.53 12.17 -6.71
C PHE A 69 -27.93 11.90 -7.31
N THR A 70 -28.03 11.73 -8.61
CA THR A 70 -29.25 11.46 -9.34
C THR A 70 -29.05 10.12 -10.04
N SER A 71 -29.82 9.13 -9.58
CA SER A 71 -29.98 7.78 -10.16
C SER A 71 -29.12 6.68 -9.53
N GLY A 72 -29.62 6.12 -8.41
CA GLY A 72 -29.75 4.67 -8.29
C GLY A 72 -28.49 3.82 -8.03
N MET A 73 -27.57 4.26 -7.16
CA MET A 73 -26.50 3.37 -6.64
C MET A 73 -26.70 2.97 -5.18
N GLY A 74 -27.94 3.04 -4.68
CA GLY A 74 -28.36 2.25 -3.54
C GLY A 74 -28.80 0.90 -4.07
N SER A 75 -28.14 -0.18 -3.66
CA SER A 75 -28.59 -1.56 -3.80
C SER A 75 -30.12 -1.64 -3.88
N ASP A 76 -30.63 -1.83 -5.09
CA ASP A 76 -32.07 -1.96 -5.30
C ASP A 76 -32.55 -3.13 -4.44
N LYS A 77 -33.39 -2.78 -3.46
CA LYS A 77 -34.10 -3.62 -2.48
C LYS A 77 -33.34 -3.96 -1.19
N GLY A 78 -33.56 -3.11 -0.18
CA GLY A 78 -33.48 -3.50 1.23
C GLY A 78 -32.41 -2.77 2.04
N GLY A 79 -32.70 -1.56 2.52
CA GLY A 79 -31.96 -0.94 3.64
C GLY A 79 -30.46 -0.64 3.47
N ASN A 80 -29.88 -0.87 2.29
CA ASN A 80 -28.46 -0.68 2.01
C ASN A 80 -28.16 0.76 1.60
N LEU A 81 -27.50 1.52 2.48
CA LEU A 81 -26.74 2.70 2.06
C LEU A 81 -25.74 2.27 0.97
N PRO A 82 -25.53 3.06 -0.10
CA PRO A 82 -24.45 2.81 -1.04
C PRO A 82 -23.15 2.64 -0.25
N MET A 83 -22.50 1.48 -0.34
CA MET A 83 -21.15 1.33 0.20
C MET A 83 -20.25 2.25 -0.62
N VAL A 84 -19.96 3.41 -0.04
CA VAL A 84 -19.11 4.42 -0.63
C VAL A 84 -17.68 3.93 -0.50
N HIS A 85 -17.07 3.56 -1.62
CA HIS A 85 -15.64 3.35 -1.67
C HIS A 85 -14.93 4.68 -1.36
N VAL A 86 -14.04 4.68 -0.36
CA VAL A 86 -13.41 5.91 0.20
C VAL A 86 -11.95 6.09 -0.20
N GLY A 87 -11.29 5.03 -0.66
CA GLY A 87 -9.89 5.06 -1.07
C GLY A 87 -9.33 3.67 -1.35
N ARG A 88 -8.23 3.62 -2.10
CA ARG A 88 -7.42 2.41 -2.31
C ARG A 88 -6.06 2.68 -1.69
N VAL A 89 -5.61 1.77 -0.82
CA VAL A 89 -4.29 1.86 -0.20
C VAL A 89 -3.39 0.78 -0.81
N PRO A 90 -2.18 1.13 -1.30
CA PRO A 90 -1.19 0.16 -1.72
C PRO A 90 -0.89 -0.86 -0.61
N LEU A 91 -0.73 -2.14 -0.96
CA LEU A 91 -0.53 -3.20 0.03
C LEU A 91 0.72 -2.98 0.88
N ASN A 92 1.81 -2.46 0.30
CA ASN A 92 3.02 -2.09 1.03
C ASN A 92 2.72 -1.06 2.14
N LYS A 93 1.96 0.00 1.83
CA LYS A 93 1.54 1.01 2.80
C LYS A 93 0.60 0.45 3.85
N PHE A 94 -0.35 -0.37 3.43
CA PHE A 94 -1.29 -1.03 4.34
C PHE A 94 -0.57 -1.88 5.39
N PHE A 95 0.35 -2.77 4.97
CA PHE A 95 1.08 -3.62 5.90
C PHE A 95 2.12 -2.88 6.75
N ALA A 96 2.74 -1.82 6.22
CA ALA A 96 3.73 -1.06 6.96
C ALA A 96 3.12 -0.10 8.00
N GLU A 97 1.99 0.53 7.68
CA GLU A 97 1.48 1.68 8.44
C GLU A 97 0.13 1.40 9.13
N ILE A 98 -0.75 0.60 8.53
CA ILE A 98 -2.13 0.40 9.03
C ILE A 98 -2.26 -0.90 9.85
N VAL A 99 -1.73 -2.02 9.35
CA VAL A 99 -1.84 -3.33 10.00
C VAL A 99 -1.30 -3.37 11.43
N PRO A 100 -0.14 -2.76 11.77
CA PRO A 100 0.37 -2.78 13.13
C PRO A 100 -0.60 -2.17 14.15
N GLN A 101 -1.37 -1.16 13.74
CA GLN A 101 -2.32 -0.45 14.61
C GLN A 101 -3.65 -1.21 14.72
N LEU A 102 -4.12 -1.81 13.62
CA LEU A 102 -5.27 -2.70 13.64
C LEU A 102 -5.06 -3.91 14.57
N GLN A 103 -3.85 -4.47 14.60
CA GLN A 103 -3.49 -5.56 15.50
C GLN A 103 -3.51 -5.15 16.99
N GLN A 104 -3.29 -3.86 17.27
CA GLN A 104 -3.39 -3.28 18.61
C GLN A 104 -4.84 -2.93 19.01
N GLY A 105 -5.80 -3.15 18.10
CA GLY A 105 -7.23 -2.89 18.33
C GLY A 105 -7.70 -1.51 17.90
N ASP A 106 -6.84 -0.68 17.32
CA ASP A 106 -7.23 0.63 16.78
C ASP A 106 -7.94 0.46 15.42
N LYS A 107 -9.28 0.47 15.48
CA LYS A 107 -10.14 0.34 14.30
C LYS A 107 -10.27 1.63 13.49
N ASP A 108 -9.95 2.77 14.10
CA ASP A 108 -10.09 4.09 13.48
C ASP A 108 -8.80 4.55 12.80
N HIS A 109 -7.68 3.86 13.04
CA HIS A 109 -6.39 4.18 12.45
C HIS A 109 -6.43 4.33 10.93
N ALA A 110 -7.11 3.43 10.23
CA ALA A 110 -7.21 3.49 8.77
C ALA A 110 -7.92 4.76 8.29
N LYS A 111 -8.95 5.21 9.01
CA LYS A 111 -9.65 6.46 8.72
C LYS A 111 -8.74 7.66 9.00
N TRP A 112 -8.11 7.70 10.18
CA TRP A 112 -7.16 8.74 10.55
C TRP A 112 -6.01 8.85 9.54
N TRP A 113 -5.46 7.71 9.11
CA TRP A 113 -4.38 7.63 8.14
C TRP A 113 -4.79 8.25 6.80
N LEU A 114 -6.00 7.93 6.32
CA LEU A 114 -6.56 8.52 5.09
C LEU A 114 -6.88 10.02 5.23
N GLU A 115 -7.13 10.53 6.44
CA GLU A 115 -7.39 11.97 6.64
C GLU A 115 -6.14 12.85 6.55
N ARG A 116 -4.94 12.27 6.59
CA ARG A 116 -3.67 13.02 6.49
C ARG A 116 -3.49 13.63 5.10
N ASP A 117 -2.94 14.84 5.04
CA ASP A 117 -2.74 15.57 3.79
C ASP A 117 -1.84 14.82 2.80
N GLU A 118 -0.78 14.19 3.30
CA GLU A 118 0.14 13.36 2.50
C GLU A 118 -0.54 12.11 1.90
N ASN A 119 -1.64 11.65 2.50
CA ASN A 119 -2.38 10.46 2.08
C ASN A 119 -3.65 10.79 1.28
N GLN A 120 -3.90 12.08 1.03
CA GLN A 120 -4.97 12.53 0.16
C GLN A 120 -4.98 11.81 -1.19
N PRO A 121 -3.85 11.55 -1.88
CA PRO A 121 -3.84 10.83 -3.16
C PRO A 121 -4.46 9.42 -3.12
N PHE A 122 -4.49 8.77 -1.95
CA PHE A 122 -5.07 7.42 -1.79
C PHE A 122 -6.61 7.42 -1.66
N ARG A 123 -7.22 8.59 -1.59
CA ARG A 123 -8.66 8.75 -1.38
C ARG A 123 -9.41 8.83 -2.70
N THR A 124 -10.63 8.33 -2.71
CA THR A 124 -11.57 8.52 -3.85
C THR A 124 -12.70 9.51 -3.50
N ARG A 125 -12.66 10.07 -2.28
CA ARG A 125 -13.64 11.05 -1.78
C ARG A 125 -12.97 12.34 -1.32
N ASN A 126 -13.47 13.48 -1.80
CA ASN A 126 -13.11 14.81 -1.33
C ASN A 126 -13.72 15.15 0.04
N GLY A 127 -13.06 16.04 0.79
CA GLY A 127 -13.53 16.54 2.09
C GLY A 127 -13.02 15.74 3.28
N LYS A 128 -13.80 15.64 4.36
CA LYS A 128 -13.48 14.79 5.53
C LYS A 128 -14.19 13.43 5.41
N LEU A 129 -13.54 12.36 5.86
CA LEU A 129 -14.12 11.01 5.86
C LEU A 129 -15.09 10.79 7.01
#